data_AF-A0AAW0UVW2-F1
#
_entry.id   AF-A0AAW0UVW2-F1
#
_cell.length_a   1.000
_cell.length_b   1.000
_cell.length_c   1.000
_cell.angle_alpha   90.00
_cell.angle_beta   90.00
_cell.angle_gamma   90.00
#
_symmetry.space_group_name_H-M   'P 1'
#
loop_
_entity.id
_entity.type
_entity.pdbx_description
1 polymer ?
#
loop_
_entity_poly.entity_id
_entity_poly.type
_entity_poly.pdbx_seq_one_letter_code
_entity_poly.pdbx_strand_id
1 'polypeptide(L)'
;MLAFSAEMAVQAGYRALPQWSRDCWAAAAVSGLRWAAPAFWSQQHSRWYSIPGQRCSGSKWRYEVDNVVKLMVHRVEIGYYNIATGVTLNTARPVTPDLFEEALMHLQKKVEFLQVCLPERDGRMWVADMDMPKIDFQVLKDGSLLDVVKSTTKGAFNLAEGPLWCARLVVCPPEEPCKLPQVKDAFPHQYHFAVHCHHATSDSRSAINMYQVFSTLLDNLLDGAQVDEKPIGELRDRNEDRAIEAKMKETLEKDPQKLKVLLEEVSKRKTRVPLITEAFGEPQEPYPDTISLPTEVLDYELLQVFIAKCKAHKVTVNSGFGGVLNAALVELVREAGMVQDSYVISTCHSVDTRRYMNDVKSLVWGYHACNMVHTMETPCNVRKSFWKYVVDYDSKFHSHLNMRGPLQDRMLDHMVLATMPDRKQKAIYDFFSVTLHSSPD
;
A
#
# COMPACT_ATOMS: atom_id res chain seq x y z
N MET A 1 3.07 23.71 -13.85
CA MET A 1 4.16 23.84 -14.84
C MET A 1 4.95 22.52 -14.94
N LEU A 2 4.22 21.41 -14.93
CA LEU A 2 4.72 20.07 -14.57
C LEU A 2 3.99 19.00 -15.38
N ALA A 3 4.66 17.88 -15.65
CA ALA A 3 4.05 16.64 -16.11
C ALA A 3 4.47 15.47 -15.21
N PHE A 4 3.55 14.53 -14.98
CA PHE A 4 3.71 13.43 -14.01
C PHE A 4 3.67 12.07 -14.70
N SER A 5 4.69 11.26 -14.45
CA SER A 5 4.61 9.81 -14.57
C SER A 5 4.75 9.21 -13.17
N ALA A 6 3.79 8.39 -12.73
CA ALA A 6 3.83 7.75 -11.42
C ALA A 6 4.27 6.29 -11.55
N GLU A 7 5.24 5.88 -10.74
CA GLU A 7 5.62 4.48 -10.56
C GLU A 7 5.28 4.06 -9.13
N MET A 8 4.29 3.17 -8.98
CA MET A 8 3.96 2.53 -7.71
C MET A 8 4.61 1.15 -7.68
N ALA A 9 5.54 0.95 -6.75
CA ALA A 9 6.18 -0.34 -6.55
C ALA A 9 5.45 -1.14 -5.45
N VAL A 10 4.91 -2.29 -5.84
CA VAL A 10 4.62 -3.49 -5.03
C VAL A 10 5.10 -4.71 -5.86
N GLN A 11 5.15 -5.93 -5.31
CA GLN A 11 6.40 -6.69 -5.37
C GLN A 11 6.28 -8.12 -4.73
N ALA A 12 6.91 -9.26 -5.12
CA ALA A 12 6.88 -9.94 -6.45
C ALA A 12 8.15 -10.05 -7.38
N GLY A 13 9.20 -10.89 -7.20
CA GLY A 13 10.26 -11.07 -8.23
C GLY A 13 11.27 -12.23 -8.07
N TYR A 14 11.63 -12.92 -9.18
CA TYR A 14 12.33 -14.22 -9.19
C TYR A 14 13.84 -14.18 -9.51
N ARG A 15 14.59 -15.15 -8.97
CA ARG A 15 15.85 -15.63 -9.57
C ARG A 15 15.54 -16.73 -10.58
N ALA A 16 16.05 -16.61 -11.81
CA ALA A 16 15.98 -17.69 -12.79
C ALA A 16 16.92 -18.84 -12.42
N LEU A 17 16.44 -20.08 -12.57
CA LEU A 17 17.23 -21.30 -12.64
C LEU A 17 17.00 -21.97 -14.02
N PRO A 18 17.90 -22.87 -14.48
CA PRO A 18 18.44 -22.74 -15.83
C PRO A 18 17.57 -23.33 -16.94
N GLN A 19 17.72 -22.72 -18.10
CA GLN A 19 17.15 -23.12 -19.37
C GLN A 19 17.75 -24.45 -19.86
N TRP A 20 17.01 -25.54 -19.72
CA TRP A 20 17.13 -26.76 -20.52
C TRP A 20 16.01 -26.71 -21.58
N SER A 21 16.21 -26.97 -22.86
CA SER A 21 17.39 -27.44 -23.60
C SER A 21 17.36 -26.93 -25.04
N ARG A 22 18.53 -26.78 -25.66
CA ARG A 22 18.76 -26.96 -27.10
C ARG A 22 20.27 -27.02 -27.33
N ASP A 23 20.79 -28.24 -27.36
CA ASP A 23 22.20 -28.49 -27.66
C ASP A 23 22.57 -27.99 -29.04
N CYS A 24 23.69 -27.26 -29.15
CA CYS A 24 24.66 -27.44 -30.23
C CYS A 24 25.95 -26.59 -30.01
N TRP A 25 27.08 -27.32 -29.91
CA TRP A 25 28.46 -26.90 -30.27
C TRP A 25 29.27 -25.93 -29.38
N ALA A 26 30.15 -26.56 -28.59
CA ALA A 26 31.62 -26.47 -28.70
C ALA A 26 32.44 -25.28 -28.12
N ALA A 27 33.08 -25.57 -26.97
CA ALA A 27 34.54 -25.57 -26.75
C ALA A 27 35.32 -24.31 -26.25
N ALA A 28 36.41 -24.62 -25.52
CA ALA A 28 37.50 -23.78 -24.99
C ALA A 28 37.14 -22.84 -23.79
N ALA A 29 37.62 -23.07 -22.55
CA ALA A 29 38.98 -22.87 -22.00
C ALA A 29 39.28 -21.39 -21.61
N VAL A 30 40.03 -21.00 -20.58
CA VAL A 30 40.72 -21.66 -19.44
C VAL A 30 41.05 -20.57 -18.39
N SER A 31 41.11 -20.90 -17.08
CA SER A 31 41.61 -20.03 -15.95
C SER A 31 40.83 -18.71 -15.69
N GLY A 32 40.77 -18.15 -14.48
CA GLY A 32 41.33 -18.55 -13.18
C GLY A 32 41.99 -17.35 -12.49
N LEU A 33 41.33 -16.70 -11.53
CA LEU A 33 41.94 -15.65 -10.69
C LEU A 33 41.24 -15.49 -9.33
N ARG A 34 42.03 -15.01 -8.36
CA ARG A 34 41.76 -15.01 -6.92
C ARG A 34 40.77 -13.92 -6.51
N TRP A 35 39.89 -14.23 -5.55
CA TRP A 35 39.17 -13.21 -4.78
C TRP A 35 39.96 -12.88 -3.51
N ALA A 36 40.18 -11.58 -3.30
CA ALA A 36 40.64 -11.03 -2.02
C ALA A 36 39.44 -10.47 -1.25
N ALA A 37 39.43 -10.63 0.08
CA ALA A 37 38.50 -9.91 0.96
C ALA A 37 38.97 -8.46 1.14
N PRO A 38 38.02 -7.52 1.30
CA PRO A 38 37.72 -6.99 2.63
C PRO A 38 36.20 -7.02 2.91
N ALA A 39 35.69 -7.38 4.10
CA ALA A 39 35.92 -6.88 5.47
C ALA A 39 35.05 -5.65 5.84
N PHE A 40 34.42 -5.74 7.02
CA PHE A 40 33.63 -4.72 7.75
C PHE A 40 32.29 -4.24 7.18
N TRP A 41 31.21 -4.86 7.67
CA TRP A 41 30.02 -4.13 8.13
C TRP A 41 29.78 -4.48 9.61
N SER A 42 29.96 -3.51 10.50
CA SER A 42 29.64 -3.67 11.92
C SER A 42 28.16 -3.38 12.17
N GLN A 43 27.32 -4.41 12.21
CA GLN A 43 25.97 -4.28 12.77
C GLN A 43 26.07 -4.03 14.28
N GLN A 44 25.96 -2.77 14.70
CA GLN A 44 25.61 -2.47 16.09
C GLN A 44 24.13 -2.82 16.29
N HIS A 45 23.87 -3.97 16.90
CA HIS A 45 22.56 -4.31 17.42
C HIS A 45 22.23 -3.40 18.61
N SER A 46 21.52 -2.30 18.35
CA SER A 46 20.88 -1.50 19.38
C SER A 46 19.83 -2.34 20.12
N ARG A 47 20.15 -2.79 21.33
CA ARG A 47 19.16 -3.41 22.23
C ARG A 47 18.15 -2.35 22.67
N TRP A 48 16.93 -2.43 22.14
CA TRP A 48 15.81 -1.60 22.57
C TRP A 48 15.39 -1.98 23.99
N TYR A 49 15.91 -1.25 24.99
CA TYR A 49 15.26 -1.13 26.29
C TYR A 49 14.34 0.08 26.25
N SER A 50 13.03 -0.17 26.33
CA SER A 50 12.02 0.88 26.53
C SER A 50 12.26 1.56 27.88
N ILE A 51 12.78 2.79 27.87
CA ILE A 51 12.95 3.61 29.08
C ILE A 51 11.57 4.15 29.49
N PRO A 52 11.03 3.81 30.67
CA PRO A 52 9.78 4.38 31.13
C PRO A 52 10.00 5.83 31.58
N GLY A 53 9.21 6.76 31.05
CA GLY A 53 9.00 8.08 31.68
C GLY A 53 9.51 9.31 30.93
N GLN A 54 9.97 9.21 29.68
CA GLN A 54 10.28 10.41 28.89
C GLN A 54 8.98 11.10 28.44
N ARG A 55 8.53 12.09 29.21
CA ARG A 55 7.34 12.90 28.90
C ARG A 55 7.64 13.78 27.68
N CYS A 56 6.86 13.65 26.61
CA CYS A 56 6.80 14.64 25.53
C CYS A 56 6.21 15.95 26.08
N SER A 57 7.08 16.86 26.54
CA SER A 57 6.69 18.12 27.18
C SER A 57 6.53 19.24 26.16
N GLY A 58 5.53 19.11 25.30
CA GLY A 58 5.20 20.09 24.25
C GLY A 58 4.10 19.63 23.30
N SER A 59 4.05 18.32 23.02
CA SER A 59 3.21 17.73 21.99
C SER A 59 1.71 17.92 22.21
N LYS A 60 1.01 18.36 21.18
CA LYS A 60 -0.46 18.29 21.12
C LYS A 60 -0.89 16.85 20.84
N TRP A 61 -1.37 16.18 21.88
CA TRP A 61 -1.99 14.86 21.78
C TRP A 61 -3.33 14.96 21.02
N ARG A 62 -3.51 14.14 19.97
CA ARG A 62 -4.72 14.17 19.13
C ARG A 62 -5.73 13.10 19.56
N TYR A 63 -5.42 11.82 19.40
CA TYR A 63 -6.32 10.70 19.69
C TYR A 63 -5.55 9.40 19.95
N GLU A 64 -6.16 8.45 20.70
CA GLU A 64 -5.57 7.12 20.90
C GLU A 64 -5.55 6.36 19.56
N VAL A 65 -4.46 5.65 19.26
CA VAL A 65 -4.43 4.81 18.06
C VAL A 65 -5.32 3.58 18.25
N ASP A 66 -6.00 3.16 17.18
CA ASP A 66 -6.84 1.96 17.22
C ASP A 66 -6.08 0.68 16.85
N ASN A 67 -6.74 -0.47 16.95
CA ASN A 67 -6.11 -1.77 16.78
C ASN A 67 -5.52 -2.00 15.37
N VAL A 68 -6.04 -1.35 14.33
CA VAL A 68 -5.46 -1.48 12.97
C VAL A 68 -4.17 -0.68 12.88
N VAL A 69 -4.15 0.52 13.46
CA VAL A 69 -2.93 1.33 13.55
C VAL A 69 -1.89 0.63 14.44
N LYS A 70 -2.30 0.00 15.55
CA LYS A 70 -1.44 -0.84 16.42
C LYS A 70 -0.87 -2.05 15.68
N LEU A 71 -1.61 -2.64 14.74
CA LEU A 71 -1.11 -3.71 13.88
C LEU A 71 -0.13 -3.18 12.83
N MET A 72 -0.36 -1.98 12.27
CA MET A 72 0.53 -1.39 11.27
C MET A 72 1.91 -1.02 11.81
N VAL A 73 1.99 -0.60 13.08
CA VAL A 73 3.28 -0.35 13.75
C VAL A 73 3.98 -1.62 14.25
N HIS A 74 3.29 -2.78 14.20
CA HIS A 74 3.95 -4.05 14.48
C HIS A 74 4.99 -4.31 13.38
N ARG A 75 6.22 -4.66 13.76
CA ARG A 75 7.34 -4.89 12.81
C ARG A 75 7.81 -3.64 12.05
N VAL A 76 7.60 -2.43 12.59
CA VAL A 76 8.20 -1.19 12.05
C VAL A 76 9.73 -1.28 11.92
N GLU A 77 10.39 -2.08 12.78
CA GLU A 77 11.85 -2.24 12.78
C GLU A 77 12.41 -2.94 11.53
N ILE A 78 11.55 -3.59 10.73
CA ILE A 78 11.88 -4.20 9.44
C ILE A 78 11.14 -3.53 8.26
N GLY A 79 10.57 -2.34 8.47
CA GLY A 79 9.86 -1.59 7.43
C GLY A 79 8.48 -2.13 7.05
N TYR A 80 7.86 -2.92 7.93
CA TYR A 80 6.51 -3.45 7.70
C TYR A 80 5.48 -2.31 7.64
N TYR A 81 4.50 -2.43 6.74
CA TYR A 81 3.52 -1.37 6.45
C TYR A 81 4.13 0.02 6.15
N ASN A 82 5.23 0.08 5.40
CA ASN A 82 5.67 1.30 4.74
C ASN A 82 4.93 1.49 3.41
N ILE A 83 4.36 2.68 3.18
CA ILE A 83 3.93 3.13 1.85
C ILE A 83 5.13 3.80 1.19
N ALA A 84 5.56 3.28 0.04
CA ALA A 84 6.58 3.92 -0.78
C ALA A 84 5.98 4.29 -2.14
N THR A 85 6.20 5.54 -2.58
CA THR A 85 5.64 6.08 -3.81
C THR A 85 6.67 6.86 -4.58
N GLY A 86 6.71 6.69 -5.91
CA GLY A 86 7.64 7.38 -6.79
C GLY A 86 6.92 8.15 -7.89
N VAL A 87 7.41 9.34 -8.20
CA VAL A 87 7.02 10.11 -9.37
C VAL A 87 8.24 10.59 -10.13
N THR A 88 8.19 10.50 -11.45
CA THR A 88 9.08 11.24 -12.34
C THR A 88 8.43 12.59 -12.63
N LEU A 89 9.14 13.66 -12.27
CA LEU A 89 8.74 15.05 -12.47
C LEU A 89 9.47 15.60 -13.70
N ASN A 90 8.73 16.17 -14.63
CA ASN A 90 9.29 16.94 -15.74
C ASN A 90 8.93 18.43 -15.57
N THR A 91 9.93 19.31 -15.58
CA THR A 91 9.79 20.75 -15.31
C THR A 91 10.32 21.62 -16.47
N ALA A 92 9.70 22.78 -16.69
CA ALA A 92 10.08 23.73 -17.76
C ALA A 92 11.32 24.58 -17.43
N ARG A 93 11.69 24.63 -16.15
CA ARG A 93 12.85 25.35 -15.60
C ARG A 93 13.60 24.42 -14.64
N PRO A 94 14.92 24.57 -14.46
CA PRO A 94 15.66 23.76 -13.50
C PRO A 94 15.16 24.05 -12.08
N VAL A 95 15.13 23.01 -11.24
CA VAL A 95 14.69 23.07 -9.84
C VAL A 95 15.86 22.66 -8.97
N THR A 96 16.26 23.51 -8.05
CA THR A 96 17.38 23.22 -7.12
C THR A 96 16.92 22.30 -5.99
N PRO A 97 17.82 21.49 -5.40
CA PRO A 97 17.54 20.77 -4.16
C PRO A 97 16.96 21.64 -3.06
N ASP A 98 17.48 22.86 -2.90
CA ASP A 98 17.02 23.82 -1.89
C ASP A 98 15.53 24.18 -2.08
N LEU A 99 15.06 24.31 -3.34
CA LEU A 99 13.65 24.58 -3.64
C LEU A 99 12.77 23.33 -3.40
N PHE A 100 13.30 22.12 -3.62
CA PHE A 100 12.64 20.88 -3.20
C PHE A 100 12.49 20.82 -1.67
N GLU A 101 13.53 21.19 -0.92
CA GLU A 101 13.51 21.23 0.55
C GLU A 101 12.54 22.30 1.08
N GLU A 102 12.52 23.49 0.49
CA GLU A 102 11.56 24.56 0.79
C GLU A 102 10.10 24.13 0.52
N ALA A 103 9.85 23.48 -0.63
CA ALA A 103 8.55 22.90 -0.94
C ALA A 103 8.14 21.82 0.07
N LEU A 104 9.08 21.00 0.55
CA LEU A 104 8.84 20.01 1.60
C LEU A 104 8.55 20.64 2.97
N MET A 105 9.22 21.74 3.33
CA MET A 105 8.92 22.52 4.55
C MET A 105 7.49 23.07 4.53
N HIS A 106 7.06 23.64 3.41
CA HIS A 106 5.67 24.07 3.26
C HIS A 106 4.68 22.90 3.22
N LEU A 107 5.05 21.77 2.59
CA LEU A 107 4.22 20.57 2.54
C LEU A 107 3.96 20.01 3.94
N GLN A 108 4.98 19.92 4.78
CA GLN A 108 4.85 19.47 6.17
C GLN A 108 3.85 20.35 6.93
N LYS A 109 4.00 21.68 6.88
CA LYS A 109 3.06 22.63 7.52
C LYS A 109 1.63 22.49 7.01
N LYS A 110 1.44 22.18 5.73
CA LYS A 110 0.12 22.07 5.08
C LYS A 110 -0.60 20.75 5.31
N VAL A 111 0.13 19.65 5.43
CA VAL A 111 -0.42 18.29 5.42
C VAL A 111 -0.23 17.69 6.81
N GLU A 112 -1.28 17.73 7.63
CA GLU A 112 -1.18 17.45 9.07
C GLU A 112 -0.59 16.07 9.41
N PHE A 113 -0.78 15.04 8.58
CA PHE A 113 -0.22 13.71 8.85
C PHE A 113 1.32 13.64 8.73
N LEU A 114 1.95 14.66 8.13
CA LEU A 114 3.41 14.81 8.06
C LEU A 114 4.01 15.47 9.32
N GLN A 115 3.15 15.91 10.24
CA GLN A 115 3.52 16.59 11.49
C GLN A 115 3.40 15.70 12.74
N VAL A 116 2.93 14.45 12.58
CA VAL A 116 2.61 13.58 13.73
C VAL A 116 3.61 12.44 13.95
N CYS A 117 3.72 12.06 15.21
CA CYS A 117 4.36 10.86 15.71
C CYS A 117 3.34 9.98 16.48
N LEU A 118 3.78 8.79 16.89
CA LEU A 118 3.02 7.76 17.59
C LEU A 118 3.62 7.39 18.98
N PRO A 119 3.80 8.35 19.91
CA PRO A 119 4.36 8.09 21.23
C PRO A 119 3.40 7.31 22.15
N GLU A 120 3.96 6.69 23.18
CA GLU A 120 3.19 6.06 24.25
C GLU A 120 2.92 7.02 25.42
N ARG A 121 1.71 6.92 25.98
CA ARG A 121 1.26 7.60 27.20
C ARG A 121 0.32 6.68 27.96
N ASP A 122 0.61 6.47 29.25
CA ASP A 122 -0.16 5.64 30.17
C ASP A 122 -0.38 4.19 29.65
N GLY A 123 0.64 3.61 29.02
CA GLY A 123 0.60 2.26 28.45
C GLY A 123 -0.26 2.14 27.18
N ARG A 124 -0.58 3.27 26.54
CA ARG A 124 -1.33 3.31 25.26
C ARG A 124 -0.58 4.18 24.26
N MET A 125 -0.62 3.80 22.99
CA MET A 125 -0.07 4.60 21.89
C MET A 125 -1.09 5.65 21.43
N TRP A 126 -0.62 6.84 21.05
CA TRP A 126 -1.44 7.98 20.63
C TRP A 126 -0.87 8.61 19.37
N VAL A 127 -1.73 9.19 18.53
CA VAL A 127 -1.28 10.20 17.56
C VAL A 127 -1.04 11.52 18.30
N ALA A 128 0.14 12.09 18.14
CA ALA A 128 0.52 13.39 18.71
C ALA A 128 1.31 14.21 17.70
N ASP A 129 1.26 15.54 17.80
CA ASP A 129 2.14 16.42 17.02
C ASP A 129 3.59 16.29 17.49
N MET A 130 4.55 16.27 16.56
CA MET A 130 5.98 16.25 16.88
C MET A 130 6.40 17.53 17.63
N ASP A 131 7.18 17.38 18.71
CA ASP A 131 7.71 18.52 19.50
C ASP A 131 8.58 19.47 18.67
N MET A 132 9.30 18.94 17.68
CA MET A 132 10.05 19.70 16.68
C MET A 132 9.77 19.11 15.30
N PRO A 133 9.14 19.85 14.37
CA PRO A 133 9.02 19.44 12.98
C PRO A 133 10.41 19.24 12.36
N LYS A 134 10.65 18.04 11.86
CA LYS A 134 11.88 17.62 11.16
C LYS A 134 11.48 17.05 9.79
N ILE A 135 12.38 17.12 8.83
CA ILE A 135 12.23 16.52 7.50
C ILE A 135 13.43 15.61 7.26
N ASP A 136 13.17 14.36 6.86
CA ASP A 136 14.22 13.48 6.30
C ASP A 136 14.18 13.62 4.78
N PHE A 137 14.94 14.59 4.25
CA PHE A 137 15.14 14.81 2.82
C PHE A 137 16.59 14.47 2.45
N GLN A 138 16.78 13.75 1.34
CA GLN A 138 18.12 13.42 0.83
C GLN A 138 18.14 13.49 -0.70
N VAL A 139 19.19 14.13 -1.23
CA VAL A 139 19.52 14.10 -2.66
C VAL A 139 20.49 12.94 -2.90
N LEU A 140 20.12 12.05 -3.80
CA LEU A 140 20.92 10.91 -4.22
C LEU A 140 21.67 11.27 -5.51
N LYS A 141 22.89 10.78 -5.66
CA LYS A 141 23.75 11.07 -6.82
C LYS A 141 23.32 10.29 -8.06
N ASP A 142 22.75 9.13 -7.85
CA ASP A 142 22.43 8.10 -8.83
C ASP A 142 21.35 7.15 -8.28
N GLY A 143 20.77 6.35 -9.18
CA GLY A 143 19.74 5.34 -8.86
C GLY A 143 18.48 5.49 -9.71
N SER A 144 17.85 4.36 -10.06
CA SER A 144 16.53 4.39 -10.70
C SER A 144 15.45 4.74 -9.68
N LEU A 145 14.36 5.39 -10.11
CA LEU A 145 13.20 5.67 -9.23
C LEU A 145 12.72 4.40 -8.51
N LEU A 146 12.65 3.30 -9.24
CA LEU A 146 12.23 2.01 -8.71
C LEU A 146 13.17 1.49 -7.61
N ASP A 147 14.49 1.61 -7.78
CA ASP A 147 15.44 1.14 -6.77
C ASP A 147 15.48 2.06 -5.54
N VAL A 148 15.26 3.37 -5.71
CA VAL A 148 15.06 4.31 -4.59
C VAL A 148 13.83 3.89 -3.78
N VAL A 149 12.68 3.72 -4.43
CA VAL A 149 11.43 3.28 -3.79
C VAL A 149 11.61 1.92 -3.10
N LYS A 150 12.23 0.93 -3.76
CA LYS A 150 12.53 -0.39 -3.16
C LYS A 150 13.41 -0.27 -1.92
N SER A 151 14.54 0.43 -2.02
CA SER A 151 15.54 0.51 -0.93
C SER A 151 14.95 1.06 0.35
N THR A 152 13.95 1.94 0.22
CA THR A 152 13.43 2.76 1.30
C THR A 152 12.20 2.13 1.98
N THR A 153 11.49 1.22 1.31
CA THR A 153 10.46 0.37 1.95
C THR A 153 11.02 -0.41 3.15
N LYS A 154 12.33 -0.72 3.14
CA LYS A 154 13.03 -1.45 4.21
C LYS A 154 13.52 -0.55 5.35
N GLY A 155 13.24 0.75 5.31
CA GLY A 155 13.59 1.71 6.35
C GLY A 155 12.68 1.60 7.59
N ALA A 156 13.27 1.73 8.77
CA ALA A 156 12.52 1.84 10.03
C ALA A 156 12.28 3.31 10.39
N PHE A 157 11.13 3.60 11.01
CA PHE A 157 10.79 4.92 11.54
C PHE A 157 10.85 4.96 13.06
N ASN A 158 11.37 6.03 13.66
CA ASN A 158 11.22 6.28 15.09
C ASN A 158 9.77 6.71 15.36
N LEU A 159 8.94 5.76 15.78
CA LEU A 159 7.52 5.99 16.06
C LEU A 159 7.28 7.09 17.08
N ALA A 160 8.09 7.19 18.14
CA ALA A 160 7.84 8.12 19.25
C ALA A 160 8.17 9.58 18.90
N GLU A 161 9.21 9.82 18.09
CA GLU A 161 9.69 11.17 17.77
C GLU A 161 9.32 11.67 16.36
N GLY A 162 9.11 10.75 15.41
CA GLY A 162 8.97 11.09 13.99
C GLY A 162 10.25 11.68 13.36
N PRO A 163 10.17 12.16 12.10
CA PRO A 163 8.99 12.13 11.25
C PRO A 163 8.67 10.70 10.79
N LEU A 164 7.38 10.41 10.58
CA LEU A 164 6.92 9.11 10.07
C LEU A 164 6.84 9.08 8.53
N TRP A 165 7.71 9.85 7.90
CA TRP A 165 7.86 9.97 6.47
C TRP A 165 9.26 10.48 6.12
N CYS A 166 9.69 10.21 4.89
CA CYS A 166 10.93 10.73 4.30
C CYS A 166 10.76 10.98 2.80
N ALA A 167 11.65 11.79 2.23
CA ALA A 167 11.69 12.11 0.80
C ALA A 167 13.09 11.89 0.22
N ARG A 168 13.16 11.41 -1.02
CA ARG A 168 14.40 11.17 -1.77
C ARG A 168 14.27 11.82 -3.16
N LEU A 169 15.31 12.52 -3.58
CA LEU A 169 15.41 13.14 -4.90
C LEU A 169 16.61 12.56 -5.65
N VAL A 170 16.40 12.10 -6.88
CA VAL A 170 17.47 11.88 -7.87
C VAL A 170 17.30 12.93 -8.95
N VAL A 171 18.36 13.70 -9.23
CA VAL A 171 18.39 14.59 -10.40
C VAL A 171 18.75 13.73 -11.61
N CYS A 172 17.84 13.64 -12.59
CA CYS A 172 18.08 12.80 -13.77
C CYS A 172 19.13 13.47 -14.68
N PRO A 173 20.10 12.73 -15.24
CA PRO A 173 21.01 13.27 -16.23
C PRO A 173 20.26 13.64 -17.53
N PRO A 174 20.70 14.66 -18.31
CA PRO A 174 20.00 15.11 -19.52
C PRO A 174 19.78 14.02 -20.59
N GLU A 175 20.61 12.98 -20.57
CA GLU A 175 20.57 11.82 -21.45
C GLU A 175 19.49 10.81 -21.06
N GLU A 176 18.87 10.92 -19.88
CA GLU A 176 17.85 9.96 -19.44
C GLU A 176 16.60 10.01 -20.36
N PRO A 177 16.06 8.85 -20.75
CA PRO A 177 14.83 8.81 -21.54
C PRO A 177 13.65 9.43 -20.78
N CYS A 178 13.08 10.49 -21.35
CA CYS A 178 11.88 11.11 -20.80
C CYS A 178 10.74 10.10 -20.78
N LYS A 179 10.17 9.84 -19.59
CA LYS A 179 9.04 8.90 -19.40
C LYS A 179 7.76 9.36 -20.11
N LEU A 180 7.69 10.64 -20.47
CA LEU A 180 6.62 11.25 -21.26
C LEU A 180 7.23 11.98 -22.49
N PRO A 181 7.66 11.25 -23.54
CA PRO A 181 8.36 11.85 -24.69
C PRO A 181 7.60 13.02 -25.33
N GLN A 182 6.27 12.93 -25.35
CA GLN A 182 5.36 13.93 -25.93
C GLN A 182 5.34 15.30 -25.23
N VAL A 183 5.99 15.43 -24.06
CA VAL A 183 6.13 16.72 -23.36
C VAL A 183 7.60 17.14 -23.16
N LYS A 184 8.58 16.35 -23.64
CA LYS A 184 10.01 16.57 -23.35
C LYS A 184 10.48 17.98 -23.74
N ASP A 185 10.05 18.48 -24.90
CA ASP A 185 10.50 19.78 -25.44
C ASP A 185 10.04 20.97 -24.58
N ALA A 186 8.88 20.85 -23.93
CA ALA A 186 8.32 21.89 -23.04
C ALA A 186 8.79 21.73 -21.58
N PHE A 187 9.22 20.52 -21.18
CA PHE A 187 9.62 20.19 -19.81
C PHE A 187 10.91 19.36 -19.80
N PRO A 188 12.06 19.96 -20.21
CA PRO A 188 13.29 19.23 -20.51
C PRO A 188 14.06 18.77 -19.26
N HIS A 189 13.78 19.32 -18.08
CA HIS A 189 14.44 18.93 -16.84
C HIS A 189 13.65 17.81 -16.16
N GLN A 190 14.33 16.73 -15.79
CA GLN A 190 13.70 15.53 -15.22
C GLN A 190 14.27 15.21 -13.84
N TYR A 191 13.40 14.75 -12.94
CA TYR A 191 13.74 14.37 -11.57
C TYR A 191 12.96 13.13 -11.17
N HIS A 192 13.60 12.20 -10.45
CA HIS A 192 12.91 11.12 -9.75
C HIS A 192 12.72 11.53 -8.30
N PHE A 193 11.48 11.68 -7.89
CA PHE A 193 11.12 12.10 -6.55
C PHE A 193 10.28 11.03 -5.89
N ALA A 194 10.72 10.54 -4.74
CA ALA A 194 10.07 9.47 -4.01
C ALA A 194 9.76 9.91 -2.57
N VAL A 195 8.51 9.75 -2.15
CA VAL A 195 8.06 9.99 -0.77
C VAL A 195 7.60 8.67 -0.18
N HIS A 196 8.02 8.44 1.05
CA HIS A 196 7.72 7.23 1.80
C HIS A 196 7.12 7.62 3.14
N CYS A 197 6.02 6.98 3.53
CA CYS A 197 5.27 7.29 4.73
C CYS A 197 4.91 5.99 5.44
N HIS A 198 4.91 5.99 6.77
CA HIS A 198 4.39 4.85 7.53
C HIS A 198 2.86 4.76 7.36
N HIS A 199 2.32 3.59 7.03
CA HIS A 199 0.89 3.41 6.71
C HIS A 199 -0.03 3.67 7.91
N ALA A 200 0.52 3.66 9.13
CA ALA A 200 -0.18 4.03 10.36
C ALA A 200 -0.74 5.47 10.37
N THR A 201 -0.11 6.42 9.67
CA THR A 201 -0.54 7.84 9.63
C THR A 201 -1.18 8.25 8.31
N SER A 202 -1.14 7.39 7.29
CA SER A 202 -1.53 7.74 5.92
C SER A 202 -2.12 6.56 5.18
N ASP A 203 -2.94 6.82 4.17
CA ASP A 203 -3.37 5.85 3.17
C ASP A 203 -3.01 6.33 1.76
N SER A 204 -3.17 5.46 0.76
CA SER A 204 -2.87 5.79 -0.64
C SER A 204 -3.62 7.02 -1.13
N ARG A 205 -4.83 7.28 -0.61
CA ARG A 205 -5.61 8.48 -0.93
C ARG A 205 -4.96 9.74 -0.37
N SER A 206 -4.52 9.71 0.89
CA SER A 206 -3.75 10.79 1.53
C SER A 206 -2.42 11.02 0.82
N ALA A 207 -1.68 9.96 0.47
CA ALA A 207 -0.41 10.05 -0.25
C ALA A 207 -0.56 10.70 -1.65
N ILE A 208 -1.55 10.27 -2.44
CA ILE A 208 -1.82 10.88 -3.77
C ILE A 208 -2.21 12.35 -3.64
N ASN A 209 -3.07 12.71 -2.68
CA ASN A 209 -3.47 14.10 -2.49
C ASN A 209 -2.31 14.97 -1.95
N MET A 210 -1.40 14.40 -1.15
CA MET A 210 -0.16 15.05 -0.73
C MET A 210 0.72 15.41 -1.93
N TYR A 211 0.87 14.53 -2.95
CA TYR A 211 1.58 14.89 -4.18
C TYR A 211 0.93 16.05 -4.95
N GLN A 212 -0.39 16.17 -4.93
CA GLN A 212 -1.09 17.31 -5.56
C GLN A 212 -0.79 18.63 -4.82
N VAL A 213 -0.75 18.62 -3.49
CA VAL A 213 -0.30 19.76 -2.69
C VAL A 213 1.16 20.09 -2.99
N PHE A 214 2.04 19.08 -3.02
CA PHE A 214 3.46 19.26 -3.30
C PHE A 214 3.74 19.82 -4.71
N SER A 215 3.04 19.32 -5.73
CA SER A 215 3.06 19.86 -7.10
C SER A 215 2.71 21.34 -7.13
N THR A 216 1.67 21.74 -6.39
CA THR A 216 1.20 23.11 -6.34
C THR A 216 2.20 24.02 -5.62
N LEU A 217 2.86 23.51 -4.58
CA LEU A 217 3.93 24.21 -3.86
C LEU A 217 5.15 24.45 -4.74
N LEU A 218 5.61 23.44 -5.50
CA LEU A 218 6.71 23.58 -6.45
C LEU A 218 6.39 24.64 -7.52
N ASP A 219 5.21 24.59 -8.14
CA ASP A 219 4.79 25.59 -9.13
C ASP A 219 4.77 27.00 -8.54
N ASN A 220 4.19 27.19 -7.35
CA ASN A 220 4.12 28.49 -6.67
C ASN A 220 5.51 29.05 -6.35
N LEU A 221 6.42 28.24 -5.80
CA LEU A 221 7.78 28.66 -5.46
C LEU A 221 8.60 29.01 -6.71
N LEU A 222 8.46 28.24 -7.79
CA LEU A 222 9.09 28.55 -9.07
C LEU A 222 8.59 29.86 -9.67
N ASP A 223 7.33 30.24 -9.43
CA ASP A 223 6.76 31.53 -9.85
C ASP A 223 7.02 32.68 -8.85
N GLY A 224 7.74 32.41 -7.75
CA GLY A 224 8.02 33.42 -6.71
C GLY A 224 6.78 33.86 -5.92
N ALA A 225 5.71 33.06 -5.94
CA ALA A 225 4.47 33.35 -5.25
C ALA A 225 4.60 33.08 -3.74
N GLN A 226 3.96 33.92 -2.91
CA GLN A 226 3.91 33.68 -1.47
C GLN A 226 3.06 32.45 -1.14
N VAL A 227 3.61 31.55 -0.34
CA VAL A 227 2.91 30.35 0.14
C VAL A 227 2.16 30.66 1.43
N ASP A 228 0.82 30.59 1.41
CA ASP A 228 -0.01 30.60 2.63
C ASP A 228 0.36 29.38 3.50
N GLU A 229 0.74 29.56 4.77
CA GLU A 229 1.13 28.44 5.63
C GLU A 229 -0.05 27.67 6.25
N LYS A 230 -1.30 28.09 6.02
CA LYS A 230 -2.47 27.39 6.56
C LYS A 230 -2.51 25.91 6.18
N PRO A 231 -2.81 25.00 7.14
CA PRO A 231 -3.15 23.61 6.87
C PRO A 231 -4.27 23.48 5.84
N ILE A 232 -4.14 22.48 4.97
CA ILE A 232 -5.19 22.09 4.02
C ILE A 232 -5.89 20.89 4.62
N GLY A 233 -7.21 20.95 4.80
CA GLY A 233 -7.95 19.81 5.35
C GLY A 233 -7.70 19.55 6.84
N GLU A 234 -7.95 18.32 7.26
CA GLU A 234 -7.98 17.91 8.68
C GLU A 234 -7.55 16.44 8.86
N LEU A 235 -6.69 16.15 9.82
CA LEU A 235 -6.37 14.77 10.23
C LEU A 235 -7.43 14.25 11.20
N ARG A 236 -8.25 13.30 10.74
CA ARG A 236 -9.28 12.63 11.55
C ARG A 236 -8.88 11.23 11.96
N ASP A 237 -9.43 10.79 13.09
CA ASP A 237 -9.46 9.38 13.48
C ASP A 237 -10.65 8.63 12.84
N ARG A 238 -10.76 7.33 13.15
CA ARG A 238 -11.83 6.44 12.65
C ARG A 238 -13.00 6.25 13.64
N ASN A 239 -13.32 7.23 14.49
CA ASN A 239 -14.46 7.13 15.41
C ASN A 239 -15.81 7.04 14.67
N GLU A 240 -15.98 7.72 13.53
CA GLU A 240 -17.21 7.62 12.72
C GLU A 240 -17.44 6.18 12.24
N ASP A 241 -16.41 5.54 11.67
CA ASP A 241 -16.43 4.12 11.29
C ASP A 241 -16.81 3.22 12.48
N ARG A 242 -16.16 3.39 13.64
CA ARG A 242 -16.42 2.59 14.84
C ARG A 242 -17.86 2.76 15.37
N ALA A 243 -18.41 3.96 15.28
CA ALA A 243 -19.81 4.21 15.67
C ALA A 243 -20.80 3.52 14.72
N ILE A 244 -20.48 3.46 13.42
CA ILE A 244 -21.26 2.69 12.43
C ILE A 244 -21.20 1.19 12.75
N GLU A 245 -20.01 0.65 13.01
CA GLU A 245 -19.80 -0.77 13.36
C GLU A 245 -20.52 -1.15 14.66
N ALA A 246 -20.43 -0.33 15.71
CA ALA A 246 -21.13 -0.57 16.97
C ALA A 246 -22.65 -0.67 16.77
N LYS A 247 -23.23 0.22 15.94
CA LYS A 247 -24.66 0.18 15.59
C LYS A 247 -25.04 -1.02 14.73
N MET A 248 -24.17 -1.45 13.81
CA MET A 248 -24.37 -2.69 13.04
C MET A 248 -24.37 -3.91 13.96
N LYS A 249 -23.42 -3.97 14.90
CA LYS A 249 -23.30 -5.04 15.89
C LYS A 249 -24.57 -5.14 16.73
N GLU A 250 -25.00 -4.04 17.35
CA GLU A 250 -26.23 -3.98 18.16
C GLU A 250 -27.48 -4.39 17.36
N THR A 251 -27.51 -4.10 16.06
CA THR A 251 -28.61 -4.50 15.16
C THR A 251 -28.58 -5.99 14.85
N LEU A 252 -27.40 -6.58 14.63
CA LEU A 252 -27.23 -8.01 14.35
C LEU A 252 -27.39 -8.88 15.60
N GLU A 253 -27.00 -8.41 16.78
CA GLU A 253 -27.21 -9.12 18.05
C GLU A 253 -28.71 -9.29 18.40
N LYS A 254 -29.59 -8.48 17.80
CA LYS A 254 -31.06 -8.64 17.87
C LYS A 254 -31.62 -9.71 16.92
N ASP A 255 -30.81 -10.22 16.00
CA ASP A 255 -31.12 -11.35 15.11
C ASP A 255 -30.02 -12.43 15.23
N PRO A 256 -30.03 -13.24 16.30
CA PRO A 256 -28.96 -14.21 16.56
C PRO A 256 -28.79 -15.25 15.45
N GLN A 257 -29.86 -15.57 14.73
CA GLN A 257 -29.80 -16.55 13.62
C GLN A 257 -29.05 -15.96 12.43
N LYS A 258 -29.34 -14.71 12.04
CA LYS A 258 -28.58 -14.02 10.99
C LYS A 258 -27.13 -13.78 11.40
N LEU A 259 -26.88 -13.35 12.64
CA LEU A 259 -25.53 -13.16 13.14
C LEU A 259 -24.74 -14.47 13.10
N LYS A 260 -25.34 -15.60 13.52
CA LYS A 260 -24.71 -16.93 13.44
C LYS A 260 -24.31 -17.29 12.01
N VAL A 261 -25.22 -17.14 11.03
CA VAL A 261 -24.92 -17.41 9.62
C VAL A 261 -23.75 -16.56 9.11
N LEU A 262 -23.74 -15.26 9.41
CA LEU A 262 -22.65 -14.35 9.00
C LEU A 262 -21.30 -14.71 9.63
N LEU A 263 -21.28 -15.13 10.91
CA LEU A 263 -20.07 -15.57 11.59
C LEU A 263 -19.57 -16.93 11.06
N GLU A 264 -20.47 -17.85 10.71
CA GLU A 264 -20.14 -19.12 10.05
C GLU A 264 -19.54 -18.88 8.65
N GLU A 265 -20.10 -17.94 7.87
CA GLU A 265 -19.54 -17.54 6.59
C GLU A 265 -18.12 -16.93 6.73
N VAL A 266 -17.91 -15.99 7.66
CA VAL A 266 -16.58 -15.42 7.92
C VAL A 266 -15.59 -16.50 8.35
N SER A 267 -16.01 -17.39 9.26
CA SER A 267 -15.16 -18.49 9.73
C SER A 267 -14.77 -19.42 8.58
N LYS A 268 -15.73 -19.78 7.71
CA LYS A 268 -15.48 -20.57 6.49
C LYS A 268 -14.56 -19.87 5.50
N ARG A 269 -14.63 -18.53 5.38
CA ARG A 269 -13.72 -17.75 4.53
C ARG A 269 -12.30 -17.74 5.10
N LYS A 270 -12.14 -17.54 6.42
CA LYS A 270 -10.81 -17.52 7.07
C LYS A 270 -10.14 -18.89 7.07
N THR A 271 -10.86 -19.98 7.32
CA THR A 271 -10.27 -21.34 7.35
C THR A 271 -10.02 -21.96 5.98
N ARG A 272 -10.33 -21.27 4.89
CA ARG A 272 -10.15 -21.79 3.53
C ARG A 272 -8.75 -21.47 3.01
N VAL A 273 -8.04 -22.51 2.54
CA VAL A 273 -6.78 -22.38 1.81
C VAL A 273 -6.99 -21.52 0.55
N PRO A 274 -6.18 -20.48 0.29
CA PRO A 274 -6.27 -19.69 -0.94
C PRO A 274 -6.04 -20.56 -2.18
N LEU A 275 -6.80 -20.31 -3.25
CA LEU A 275 -6.76 -21.12 -4.48
C LEU A 275 -5.35 -21.21 -5.11
N ILE A 276 -4.54 -20.15 -4.98
CA ILE A 276 -3.13 -20.15 -5.44
C ILE A 276 -2.25 -21.07 -4.57
N THR A 277 -2.46 -21.09 -3.26
CA THR A 277 -1.76 -21.98 -2.31
C THR A 277 -2.18 -23.43 -2.51
N GLU A 278 -3.46 -23.68 -2.80
CA GLU A 278 -3.97 -25.02 -3.10
C GLU A 278 -3.38 -25.58 -4.42
N ALA A 279 -3.06 -24.72 -5.39
CA ALA A 279 -2.49 -25.11 -6.69
C ALA A 279 -0.96 -25.19 -6.72
N PHE A 280 -0.26 -24.33 -5.98
CA PHE A 280 1.21 -24.18 -6.06
C PHE A 280 1.95 -24.47 -4.73
N GLY A 281 1.23 -24.74 -3.64
CA GLY A 281 1.79 -24.90 -2.31
C GLY A 281 1.95 -23.59 -1.53
N GLU A 282 2.38 -23.70 -0.28
CA GLU A 282 2.74 -22.54 0.54
C GLU A 282 4.15 -22.01 0.18
N PRO A 283 4.37 -20.68 0.17
CA PRO A 283 5.70 -20.11 0.09
C PRO A 283 6.62 -20.69 1.17
N GLN A 284 7.88 -20.96 0.83
CA GLN A 284 8.87 -21.58 1.73
C GLN A 284 9.92 -20.58 2.24
N GLU A 285 9.76 -19.31 1.85
CA GLU A 285 10.64 -18.22 2.21
C GLU A 285 10.56 -17.92 3.73
N PRO A 286 11.70 -17.83 4.45
CA PRO A 286 11.70 -17.68 5.91
C PRO A 286 11.24 -16.29 6.40
N TYR A 287 11.12 -15.32 5.51
CA TYR A 287 10.71 -13.95 5.80
C TYR A 287 9.82 -13.39 4.66
N PRO A 288 8.83 -12.55 4.97
CA PRO A 288 8.12 -11.82 3.92
C PRO A 288 9.08 -10.86 3.21
N ASP A 289 9.18 -10.97 1.88
CA ASP A 289 9.93 -10.03 1.05
C ASP A 289 9.06 -9.52 -0.10
N THR A 290 9.49 -8.39 -0.63
CA THR A 290 8.78 -7.51 -1.53
C THR A 290 9.83 -7.08 -2.58
N ILE A 291 10.03 -7.84 -3.68
CA ILE A 291 10.90 -7.55 -4.86
C ILE A 291 10.04 -7.24 -6.11
N SER A 292 10.39 -6.40 -7.09
CA SER A 292 9.36 -5.88 -8.06
C SER A 292 9.11 -6.72 -9.33
N LEU A 293 7.85 -6.80 -9.76
CA LEU A 293 7.50 -7.18 -11.14
C LEU A 293 7.64 -5.94 -12.04
N PRO A 294 8.21 -6.08 -13.26
CA PRO A 294 8.24 -4.99 -14.23
C PRO A 294 6.83 -4.46 -14.52
N THR A 295 6.70 -3.14 -14.60
CA THR A 295 5.42 -2.51 -14.97
C THR A 295 5.10 -2.81 -16.43
N GLU A 296 4.21 -3.77 -16.66
CA GLU A 296 3.56 -3.94 -17.96
C GLU A 296 2.70 -2.71 -18.25
N VAL A 297 3.22 -1.82 -19.10
CA VAL A 297 2.52 -0.61 -19.51
C VAL A 297 1.41 -1.02 -20.48
N LEU A 298 0.17 -1.03 -20.00
CA LEU A 298 -0.99 -1.03 -20.90
C LEU A 298 -0.89 0.20 -21.79
N ASP A 299 -0.75 -0.02 -23.10
CA ASP A 299 -0.73 1.08 -24.05
C ASP A 299 -2.05 1.87 -23.97
N TYR A 300 -1.96 3.16 -24.32
CA TYR A 300 -3.08 4.08 -24.13
C TYR A 300 -4.31 3.67 -24.95
N GLU A 301 -4.12 3.10 -26.15
CA GLU A 301 -5.22 2.71 -27.03
C GLU A 301 -5.98 1.50 -26.47
N LEU A 302 -5.25 0.47 -26.05
CA LEU A 302 -5.81 -0.72 -25.38
C LEU A 302 -6.55 -0.34 -24.10
N LEU A 303 -5.99 0.57 -23.30
CA LEU A 303 -6.66 1.07 -22.10
C LEU A 303 -7.96 1.82 -22.43
N GLN A 304 -7.98 2.68 -23.47
CA GLN A 304 -9.22 3.35 -23.90
C GLN A 304 -10.25 2.35 -24.43
N VAL A 305 -9.83 1.32 -25.19
CA VAL A 305 -10.73 0.24 -25.65
C VAL A 305 -11.33 -0.50 -24.46
N PHE A 306 -10.54 -0.84 -23.45
CA PHE A 306 -11.02 -1.50 -22.24
C PHE A 306 -12.01 -0.64 -21.45
N ILE A 307 -11.70 0.65 -21.24
CA ILE A 307 -12.60 1.62 -20.58
C ILE A 307 -13.91 1.75 -21.36
N ALA A 308 -13.86 1.81 -22.70
CA ALA A 308 -15.05 1.89 -23.55
C ALA A 308 -15.92 0.63 -23.43
N LYS A 309 -15.33 -0.56 -23.33
CA LYS A 309 -16.06 -1.81 -23.09
C LYS A 309 -16.72 -1.84 -21.71
N CYS A 310 -16.02 -1.45 -20.65
CA CYS A 310 -16.62 -1.34 -19.30
C CYS A 310 -17.83 -0.39 -19.30
N LYS A 311 -17.70 0.79 -19.92
CA LYS A 311 -18.81 1.74 -20.11
C LYS A 311 -19.98 1.14 -20.89
N ALA A 312 -19.73 0.44 -21.98
CA ALA A 312 -20.77 -0.20 -22.80
C ALA A 312 -21.56 -1.28 -22.02
N HIS A 313 -20.89 -2.00 -21.12
CA HIS A 313 -21.51 -2.97 -20.22
C HIS A 313 -22.06 -2.38 -18.91
N LYS A 314 -21.94 -1.05 -18.72
CA LYS A 314 -22.36 -0.31 -17.51
C LYS A 314 -21.69 -0.79 -16.20
N VAL A 315 -20.44 -1.25 -16.30
CA VAL A 315 -19.63 -1.72 -15.17
C VAL A 315 -18.45 -0.77 -14.92
N THR A 316 -17.90 -0.80 -13.71
CA THR A 316 -16.69 -0.04 -13.41
C THR A 316 -15.43 -0.68 -14.00
N VAL A 317 -14.39 0.13 -14.20
CA VAL A 317 -13.06 -0.35 -14.58
C VAL A 317 -12.50 -1.30 -13.51
N ASN A 318 -12.76 -1.04 -12.22
CA ASN A 318 -12.37 -1.90 -11.11
C ASN A 318 -12.98 -3.32 -11.24
N SER A 319 -14.30 -3.41 -11.45
CA SER A 319 -14.97 -4.70 -11.66
C SER A 319 -14.53 -5.40 -12.95
N GLY A 320 -14.25 -4.63 -14.01
CA GLY A 320 -13.63 -5.13 -15.23
C GLY A 320 -12.31 -5.85 -14.94
N PHE A 321 -11.38 -5.18 -14.24
CA PHE A 321 -10.10 -5.77 -13.84
C PHE A 321 -10.24 -6.92 -12.85
N GLY A 322 -11.13 -6.83 -11.85
CA GLY A 322 -11.45 -7.94 -10.95
C GLY A 322 -11.94 -9.17 -11.72
N GLY A 323 -12.71 -8.95 -12.79
CA GLY A 323 -13.09 -10.01 -13.73
C GLY A 323 -11.91 -10.62 -14.49
N VAL A 324 -10.99 -9.79 -15.01
CA VAL A 324 -9.77 -10.27 -15.69
C VAL A 324 -8.90 -11.10 -14.74
N LEU A 325 -8.68 -10.62 -13.51
CA LEU A 325 -7.87 -11.32 -12.50
C LEU A 325 -8.47 -12.69 -12.14
N ASN A 326 -9.78 -12.78 -11.93
CA ASN A 326 -10.46 -14.05 -11.65
C ASN A 326 -10.37 -15.02 -12.85
N ALA A 327 -10.51 -14.53 -14.08
CA ALA A 327 -10.35 -15.36 -15.27
C ALA A 327 -8.91 -15.86 -15.45
N ALA A 328 -7.91 -15.00 -15.25
CA ALA A 328 -6.49 -15.36 -15.30
C ALA A 328 -6.12 -16.38 -14.21
N LEU A 329 -6.63 -16.23 -12.98
CA LEU A 329 -6.39 -17.19 -11.91
C LEU A 329 -7.00 -18.58 -12.21
N VAL A 330 -8.21 -18.63 -12.78
CA VAL A 330 -8.83 -19.89 -13.24
C VAL A 330 -7.97 -20.59 -14.29
N GLU A 331 -7.39 -19.86 -15.24
CA GLU A 331 -6.51 -20.45 -16.24
C GLU A 331 -5.19 -20.93 -15.63
N LEU A 332 -4.56 -20.11 -14.79
CA LEU A 332 -3.31 -20.43 -14.12
C LEU A 332 -3.39 -21.72 -13.29
N VAL A 333 -4.45 -21.91 -12.50
CA VAL A 333 -4.61 -23.16 -11.72
C VAL A 333 -5.00 -24.36 -12.57
N ARG A 334 -5.68 -24.15 -13.70
CA ARG A 334 -5.96 -25.22 -14.68
C ARG A 334 -4.70 -25.69 -15.38
N GLU A 335 -3.78 -24.79 -15.71
CA GLU A 335 -2.46 -25.12 -16.25
C GLU A 335 -1.60 -25.87 -15.23
N ALA A 336 -1.76 -25.58 -13.94
CA ALA A 336 -1.18 -26.36 -12.83
C ALA A 336 -1.87 -27.72 -12.59
N GLY A 337 -2.86 -28.11 -13.41
CA GLY A 337 -3.55 -29.40 -13.33
C GLY A 337 -4.79 -29.44 -12.43
N MET A 338 -5.15 -28.33 -11.75
CA MET A 338 -6.35 -28.26 -10.93
C MET A 338 -7.59 -28.00 -11.79
N VAL A 339 -8.16 -29.05 -12.35
CA VAL A 339 -9.36 -28.99 -13.21
C VAL A 339 -10.64 -29.12 -12.39
N GLN A 340 -11.48 -28.09 -12.40
CA GLN A 340 -12.81 -28.02 -11.78
C GLN A 340 -13.79 -27.35 -12.76
N ASP A 341 -15.10 -27.57 -12.63
CA ASP A 341 -16.12 -26.91 -13.47
C ASP A 341 -16.29 -25.42 -13.11
N SER A 342 -16.18 -25.09 -11.83
CA SER A 342 -16.18 -23.72 -11.32
C SER A 342 -15.24 -23.60 -10.11
N TYR A 343 -14.76 -22.38 -9.87
CA TYR A 343 -13.84 -22.04 -8.80
C TYR A 343 -14.46 -20.94 -7.95
N VAL A 344 -14.63 -21.17 -6.66
CA VAL A 344 -15.03 -20.10 -5.74
C VAL A 344 -13.78 -19.27 -5.43
N ILE A 345 -13.75 -18.00 -5.83
CA ILE A 345 -12.62 -17.09 -5.63
C ILE A 345 -13.06 -15.99 -4.67
N SER A 346 -12.32 -15.81 -3.58
CA SER A 346 -12.50 -14.71 -2.62
C SER A 346 -11.36 -13.71 -2.80
N THR A 347 -11.72 -12.45 -3.10
CA THR A 347 -10.78 -11.34 -3.32
C THR A 347 -10.94 -10.30 -2.23
N CYS A 348 -9.84 -9.71 -1.76
CA CYS A 348 -9.85 -8.65 -0.76
C CYS A 348 -9.61 -7.30 -1.44
N HIS A 349 -10.48 -6.32 -1.18
CA HIS A 349 -10.44 -4.99 -1.79
C HIS A 349 -10.33 -3.92 -0.71
N SER A 350 -9.34 -3.04 -0.81
CA SER A 350 -9.23 -1.88 0.07
C SER A 350 -10.20 -0.78 -0.36
N VAL A 351 -11.09 -0.38 0.54
CA VAL A 351 -12.13 0.63 0.33
C VAL A 351 -11.85 1.85 1.20
N ASP A 352 -11.84 3.04 0.59
CA ASP A 352 -11.80 4.33 1.28
C ASP A 352 -13.09 4.53 2.09
N THR A 353 -12.99 4.55 3.43
CA THR A 353 -14.14 4.70 4.34
C THR A 353 -14.62 6.14 4.50
N ARG A 354 -13.90 7.14 3.98
CA ARG A 354 -14.37 8.54 3.90
C ARG A 354 -15.73 8.66 3.21
N ARG A 355 -16.07 7.71 2.33
CA ARG A 355 -17.40 7.57 1.69
C ARG A 355 -18.57 7.37 2.65
N TYR A 356 -18.31 7.00 3.91
CA TYR A 356 -19.30 6.73 4.95
C TYR A 356 -19.33 7.81 6.04
N MET A 357 -18.36 8.74 6.02
CA MET A 357 -18.32 9.90 6.90
C MET A 357 -19.44 10.88 6.56
N ASN A 358 -19.93 11.59 7.56
CA ASN A 358 -20.87 12.70 7.36
C ASN A 358 -20.12 14.03 7.33
N ASP A 359 -20.72 15.05 6.70
CA ASP A 359 -20.26 16.44 6.76
C ASP A 359 -18.78 16.67 6.39
N VAL A 360 -18.26 15.90 5.43
CA VAL A 360 -16.91 16.07 4.85
C VAL A 360 -16.87 17.35 4.00
N LYS A 361 -16.57 18.48 4.66
CA LYS A 361 -16.44 19.81 4.04
C LYS A 361 -15.02 20.14 3.58
N SER A 362 -14.04 19.34 3.98
CA SER A 362 -12.62 19.54 3.72
C SER A 362 -11.93 18.22 3.38
N LEU A 363 -10.65 18.27 3.01
CA LEU A 363 -9.86 17.08 2.73
C LEU A 363 -9.50 16.34 4.03
N VAL A 364 -9.87 15.06 4.14
CA VAL A 364 -9.60 14.25 5.33
C VAL A 364 -8.31 13.45 5.18
N TRP A 365 -7.34 13.72 6.05
CA TRP A 365 -6.09 12.96 6.17
C TRP A 365 -6.19 11.80 7.16
N GLY A 366 -5.21 10.91 7.08
CA GLY A 366 -5.07 9.75 7.96
C GLY A 366 -5.25 8.43 7.22
N TYR A 367 -5.17 7.33 7.96
CA TYR A 367 -5.53 6.02 7.45
C TYR A 367 -7.04 5.80 7.53
N HIS A 368 -7.75 5.85 6.40
CA HIS A 368 -9.19 5.58 6.31
C HIS A 368 -9.48 4.54 5.21
N ALA A 369 -8.73 3.45 5.22
CA ALA A 369 -9.01 2.28 4.40
C ALA A 369 -9.57 1.12 5.25
N CYS A 370 -10.48 0.36 4.66
CA CYS A 370 -11.03 -0.86 5.21
C CYS A 370 -11.12 -1.94 4.14
N ASN A 371 -10.83 -3.18 4.53
CA ASN A 371 -10.91 -4.33 3.62
C ASN A 371 -12.37 -4.74 3.43
N MET A 372 -12.70 -5.15 2.20
CA MET A 372 -13.98 -5.73 1.81
C MET A 372 -13.71 -7.06 1.11
N VAL A 373 -14.36 -8.13 1.55
CA VAL A 373 -14.17 -9.45 0.94
C VAL A 373 -15.26 -9.69 -0.10
N HIS A 374 -14.85 -9.84 -1.36
CA HIS A 374 -15.75 -10.10 -2.47
C HIS A 374 -15.53 -11.52 -2.99
N THR A 375 -16.54 -12.38 -2.85
CA THR A 375 -16.49 -13.80 -3.23
C THR A 375 -17.39 -14.09 -4.43
N MET A 376 -16.83 -14.74 -5.45
CA MET A 376 -17.52 -15.08 -6.70
C MET A 376 -17.27 -16.53 -7.07
N GLU A 377 -18.30 -17.19 -7.60
CA GLU A 377 -18.13 -18.45 -8.32
C GLU A 377 -17.74 -18.16 -9.77
N THR A 378 -16.59 -18.65 -10.20
CA THR A 378 -15.96 -18.33 -11.49
C THR A 378 -15.89 -19.59 -12.34
N PRO A 379 -16.66 -19.71 -13.44
CA PRO A 379 -16.65 -20.90 -14.29
C PRO A 379 -15.30 -21.16 -14.96
N CYS A 380 -14.95 -22.44 -15.17
CA CYS A 380 -13.72 -22.86 -15.85
C CYS A 380 -13.55 -22.28 -17.27
N ASN A 381 -14.66 -21.87 -17.88
CA ASN A 381 -14.78 -21.34 -19.22
C ASN A 381 -15.18 -19.84 -19.25
N VAL A 382 -14.99 -19.12 -18.14
CA VAL A 382 -15.45 -17.72 -17.93
C VAL A 382 -15.16 -16.77 -19.09
N ARG A 383 -14.05 -16.95 -19.83
CA ARG A 383 -13.76 -16.21 -21.09
C ARG A 383 -14.96 -16.17 -22.07
N LYS A 384 -15.68 -17.29 -22.24
CA LYS A 384 -16.83 -17.39 -23.17
C LYS A 384 -18.01 -16.50 -22.77
N SER A 385 -18.12 -16.14 -21.50
CA SER A 385 -19.20 -15.33 -20.93
C SER A 385 -18.68 -14.15 -20.13
N PHE A 386 -17.47 -13.66 -20.44
CA PHE A 386 -16.70 -12.74 -19.61
C PHE A 386 -17.51 -11.52 -19.16
N TRP A 387 -18.12 -10.79 -20.10
CA TRP A 387 -18.90 -9.60 -19.76
C TRP A 387 -20.18 -9.88 -18.97
N LYS A 388 -20.79 -11.07 -19.11
CA LYS A 388 -21.91 -11.49 -18.26
C LYS A 388 -21.43 -11.72 -16.82
N TYR A 389 -20.27 -12.35 -16.66
CA TYR A 389 -19.64 -12.55 -15.36
C TYR A 389 -19.24 -11.22 -14.70
N VAL A 390 -18.65 -10.29 -15.45
CA VAL A 390 -18.28 -8.95 -14.94
C VAL A 390 -19.50 -8.13 -14.51
N VAL A 391 -20.64 -8.23 -15.21
CA VAL A 391 -21.88 -7.54 -14.79
C VAL A 391 -22.42 -8.09 -13.47
N ASP A 392 -22.38 -9.40 -13.26
CA ASP A 392 -22.77 -10.02 -11.98
C ASP A 392 -21.78 -9.68 -10.85
N TYR A 393 -20.48 -9.71 -11.14
CA TYR A 393 -19.41 -9.24 -10.24
C TYR A 393 -19.69 -7.79 -9.79
N ASP A 394 -19.83 -6.86 -10.74
CA ASP A 394 -20.01 -5.43 -10.47
C ASP A 394 -21.28 -5.17 -9.65
N SER A 395 -22.38 -5.85 -10.00
CA SER A 395 -23.65 -5.76 -9.27
C SER A 395 -23.52 -6.19 -7.81
N LYS A 396 -22.88 -7.35 -7.56
CA LYS A 396 -22.65 -7.87 -6.21
C LYS A 396 -21.66 -7.01 -5.42
N PHE A 397 -20.59 -6.56 -6.07
CA PHE A 397 -19.56 -5.70 -5.49
C PHE A 397 -20.17 -4.38 -5.03
N HIS A 398 -20.90 -3.68 -5.91
CA HIS A 398 -21.57 -2.43 -5.56
C HIS A 398 -22.70 -2.60 -4.55
N SER A 399 -23.42 -3.73 -4.56
CA SER A 399 -24.43 -4.03 -3.54
C SER A 399 -23.80 -4.09 -2.14
N HIS A 400 -22.77 -4.92 -1.95
CA HIS A 400 -22.06 -5.05 -0.67
C HIS A 400 -21.47 -3.69 -0.23
N LEU A 401 -20.79 -3.01 -1.15
CA LEU A 401 -20.17 -1.70 -0.92
C LEU A 401 -21.17 -0.60 -0.50
N ASN A 402 -22.37 -0.59 -1.09
CA ASN A 402 -23.43 0.37 -0.76
C ASN A 402 -24.15 0.02 0.56
N MET A 403 -24.23 -1.26 0.91
CA MET A 403 -24.72 -1.74 2.22
C MET A 403 -23.71 -1.53 3.37
N ARG A 404 -22.60 -0.82 3.12
CA ARG A 404 -21.48 -0.62 4.06
C ARG A 404 -20.77 -1.93 4.44
N GLY A 405 -20.78 -2.89 3.52
CA GLY A 405 -20.11 -4.20 3.60
C GLY A 405 -18.70 -4.21 4.19
N PRO A 406 -17.76 -3.29 3.83
CA PRO A 406 -16.41 -3.29 4.40
C PRO A 406 -16.40 -3.14 5.93
N LEU A 407 -17.29 -2.31 6.49
CA LEU A 407 -17.40 -2.09 7.93
C LEU A 407 -18.06 -3.29 8.62
N GLN A 408 -19.04 -3.92 7.98
CA GLN A 408 -19.64 -5.17 8.46
C GLN A 408 -18.64 -6.33 8.44
N ASP A 409 -17.87 -6.48 7.36
CA ASP A 409 -16.81 -7.50 7.21
C ASP A 409 -15.78 -7.34 8.34
N ARG A 410 -15.23 -6.13 8.53
CA ARG A 410 -14.27 -5.83 9.61
C ARG A 410 -14.84 -6.09 11.01
N MET A 411 -16.09 -5.71 11.25
CA MET A 411 -16.78 -5.94 12.53
C MET A 411 -16.96 -7.45 12.80
N LEU A 412 -17.42 -8.23 11.82
CA LEU A 412 -17.58 -9.68 11.95
C LEU A 412 -16.22 -10.38 12.11
N ASP A 413 -15.20 -9.95 11.36
CA ASP A 413 -13.83 -10.43 11.49
C ASP A 413 -13.32 -10.26 12.92
N HIS A 414 -13.46 -9.06 13.51
CA HIS A 414 -13.08 -8.83 14.90
C HIS A 414 -13.86 -9.72 15.89
N MET A 415 -15.14 -10.04 15.62
CA MET A 415 -15.93 -10.94 16.45
C MET A 415 -15.43 -12.39 16.37
N VAL A 416 -15.11 -12.89 15.17
CA VAL A 416 -14.53 -14.24 14.98
C VAL A 416 -13.12 -14.31 15.59
N LEU A 417 -12.28 -13.30 15.39
CA LEU A 417 -10.93 -13.21 15.98
C LEU A 417 -10.94 -13.13 17.52
N ALA A 418 -12.03 -12.65 18.12
CA ALA A 418 -12.20 -12.62 19.57
C ALA A 418 -12.62 -13.99 20.16
N THR A 419 -13.19 -14.90 19.35
CA THR A 419 -13.58 -16.25 19.78
C THR A 419 -12.54 -17.32 19.45
N MET A 420 -11.52 -17.00 18.64
CA MET A 420 -10.41 -17.92 18.36
C MET A 420 -9.58 -18.20 19.63
N PRO A 421 -9.39 -19.49 20.01
CA PRO A 421 -8.72 -19.84 21.26
C PRO A 421 -7.20 -19.70 21.22
N ASP A 422 -6.59 -19.70 20.03
CA ASP A 422 -5.14 -19.66 19.84
C ASP A 422 -4.66 -18.28 19.37
N ARG A 423 -3.65 -17.74 20.08
CA ARG A 423 -2.97 -16.49 19.71
C ARG A 423 -2.20 -16.60 18.40
N LYS A 424 -1.68 -17.79 18.02
CA LYS A 424 -0.99 -17.96 16.73
C LYS A 424 -1.98 -17.91 15.56
N GLN A 425 -3.09 -18.64 15.65
CA GLN A 425 -4.21 -18.49 14.69
C GLN A 425 -4.68 -17.04 14.61
N LYS A 426 -4.86 -16.35 15.75
CA LYS A 426 -5.25 -14.94 15.74
C LYS A 426 -4.23 -14.05 15.02
N ALA A 427 -2.93 -14.22 15.28
CA ALA A 427 -1.87 -13.47 14.59
C ALA A 427 -1.88 -13.73 13.07
N ILE A 428 -2.05 -14.98 12.64
CA ILE A 428 -2.22 -15.32 11.22
C ILE A 428 -3.42 -14.55 10.65
N TYR A 429 -4.58 -14.58 11.30
CA TYR A 429 -5.80 -13.96 10.75
C TYR A 429 -5.96 -12.45 11.00
N ASP A 430 -5.06 -11.80 11.75
CA ASP A 430 -5.05 -10.35 11.95
C ASP A 430 -4.56 -9.64 10.66
N PHE A 431 -5.57 -9.28 9.87
CA PHE A 431 -5.58 -8.44 8.66
C PHE A 431 -5.08 -9.05 7.34
N PHE A 432 -3.95 -9.78 7.25
CA PHE A 432 -3.45 -10.30 5.93
C PHE A 432 -2.56 -11.57 5.92
N SER A 433 -2.57 -12.44 6.96
CA SER A 433 -1.61 -13.57 7.12
C SER A 433 -0.25 -13.18 7.70
N VAL A 434 -0.20 -12.86 9.01
CA VAL A 434 1.07 -12.75 9.75
C VAL A 434 1.50 -14.12 10.27
N THR A 435 2.06 -14.95 9.38
CA THR A 435 2.80 -16.16 9.78
C THR A 435 4.20 -15.76 10.25
N LEU A 436 4.31 -15.29 11.49
CA LEU A 436 5.61 -15.18 12.16
C LEU A 436 5.97 -16.53 12.77
N HIS A 437 6.84 -17.28 12.08
CA HIS A 437 7.55 -18.39 12.71
C HIS A 437 8.50 -17.83 13.79
N SER A 438 8.04 -17.80 15.04
CA SER A 438 8.97 -17.88 16.16
C SER A 438 9.41 -19.34 16.29
N SER A 439 10.69 -19.62 16.02
CA SER A 439 11.31 -20.85 16.54
C SER A 439 11.09 -20.91 18.05
N PRO A 440 10.73 -22.07 18.62
CA PRO A 440 10.74 -22.25 20.06
C PRO A 440 12.18 -22.51 20.52
N ASP A 441 12.86 -21.45 20.95
CA ASP A 441 14.04 -21.51 21.82
C ASP A 441 13.63 -21.11 23.26
#